data_AF-W2QYL3-F1
#
_entry.id   AF-W2QYL3-F1
#
_cell.length_a   1.000
_cell.length_b   1.000
_cell.length_c   1.000
_cell.angle_alpha   90.00
_cell.angle_beta   90.00
_cell.angle_gamma   90.00
#
_symmetry.space_group_name_H-M   'P 1'
#
loop_
_entity.id
_entity.type
_entity.pdbx_description
1 polymer ?
#
loop_
_entity_poly.entity_id
_entity_poly.type
_entity_poly.pdbx_seq_one_letter_code
_entity_poly.pdbx_strand_id
1 'polypeptide(L)'
;MAIPTALKCRTRKNLTPAERAEVIAYLLSVSTELSPPQGAIKACATKYPCGDAQISRLWHRSVKAIQAGAPIDYESGRKGRSGRKSRLTLEFRVQLNEAIELFPLEDRTDIRTLASSLGIAKSTLHDYYQAKFGSVEITVIRSRVLQHRLVTGRRRVAALRLATALIGLLLIFGVVLSFFM
;
A
#
# COMPACT_ATOMS: atom_id res chain seq x y z
N MET A 1 -13.76 -34.10 40.02
CA MET A 1 -13.56 -34.25 38.56
C MET A 1 -13.16 -32.90 38.00
N ALA A 2 -11.93 -32.77 37.51
CA ALA A 2 -11.42 -31.51 36.94
C ALA A 2 -11.79 -31.45 35.45
N ILE A 3 -12.44 -30.35 35.04
CA ILE A 3 -12.71 -30.04 33.62
C ILE A 3 -11.52 -29.23 33.11
N PRO A 4 -10.72 -29.70 32.14
CA PRO A 4 -9.69 -28.89 31.53
C PRO A 4 -10.31 -28.13 30.36
N THR A 5 -10.89 -26.96 30.59
CA THR A 5 -11.24 -26.04 29.49
C THR A 5 -10.08 -25.08 29.26
N ALA A 6 -9.06 -25.56 28.53
CA ALA A 6 -8.20 -24.66 27.78
C ALA A 6 -9.09 -23.93 26.76
N LEU A 7 -9.58 -22.74 27.14
CA LEU A 7 -10.39 -21.90 26.28
C LEU A 7 -9.52 -21.41 25.13
N LYS A 8 -9.56 -22.15 24.02
CA LYS A 8 -9.18 -21.69 22.69
C LYS A 8 -9.68 -20.26 22.53
N CYS A 9 -8.77 -19.29 22.42
CA CYS A 9 -9.09 -17.89 22.10
C CYS A 9 -9.71 -17.86 20.70
N ARG A 10 -11.00 -18.18 20.59
CA ARG A 10 -11.73 -18.11 19.33
C ARG A 10 -11.82 -16.64 18.99
N THR A 11 -11.06 -16.20 18.00
CA THR A 11 -11.19 -14.88 17.39
C THR A 11 -12.66 -14.70 17.02
N ARG A 12 -13.40 -13.92 17.83
CA ARG A 12 -14.85 -13.77 17.61
C ARG A 12 -15.05 -13.00 16.31
N LYS A 13 -15.91 -13.53 15.44
CA LYS A 13 -16.19 -12.93 14.13
C LYS A 13 -16.94 -11.61 14.33
N ASN A 14 -16.64 -10.62 13.50
CA ASN A 14 -17.37 -9.37 13.48
C ASN A 14 -18.58 -9.52 12.55
N LEU A 15 -19.74 -9.01 12.97
CA LEU A 15 -20.94 -8.92 12.13
C LEU A 15 -20.67 -8.07 10.88
N THR A 16 -21.20 -8.50 9.74
CA THR A 16 -21.29 -7.70 8.51
C THR A 16 -22.40 -6.64 8.62
N PRO A 17 -22.42 -5.59 7.77
CA PRO A 17 -23.50 -4.59 7.80
C PRO A 17 -24.90 -5.21 7.60
N ALA A 18 -25.04 -6.20 6.72
CA ALA A 18 -26.29 -6.93 6.50
C ALA A 18 -26.72 -7.70 7.76
N GLU A 19 -25.81 -8.44 8.39
CA GLU A 19 -26.11 -9.15 9.64
C GLU A 19 -26.50 -8.19 10.78
N ARG A 20 -25.89 -6.99 10.85
CA ARG A 20 -26.28 -5.98 11.84
C ARG A 20 -27.72 -5.51 11.61
N ALA A 21 -28.11 -5.27 10.36
CA ALA A 21 -29.48 -4.90 10.01
C ALA A 21 -30.48 -5.99 10.40
N GLU A 22 -30.18 -7.27 10.10
CA GLU A 22 -31.02 -8.41 10.50
C GLU A 22 -31.17 -8.53 12.02
N VAL A 23 -30.07 -8.39 12.77
CA VAL A 23 -30.10 -8.43 14.24
C VAL A 23 -30.98 -7.31 14.79
N ILE A 24 -30.84 -6.10 14.27
CA ILE A 24 -31.65 -4.95 14.73
C ILE A 24 -33.12 -5.16 14.38
N ALA A 25 -33.44 -5.61 13.17
CA ALA A 25 -34.81 -5.90 12.75
C ALA A 25 -35.46 -6.97 13.65
N TYR A 26 -34.72 -8.04 13.97
CA TYR A 26 -35.19 -9.06 14.91
C TYR A 26 -35.39 -8.49 16.32
N LEU A 27 -34.43 -7.74 16.86
CA LEU A 27 -34.55 -7.19 18.21
C LEU A 27 -35.71 -6.19 18.31
N LEU A 28 -35.94 -5.38 17.28
CA LEU A 28 -37.10 -4.48 17.20
C LEU A 28 -38.42 -5.25 17.17
N SER A 29 -38.50 -6.38 16.45
CA SER A 29 -39.75 -7.14 16.35
C SER A 29 -40.13 -7.86 17.65
N VAL A 30 -39.14 -8.20 18.50
CA VAL A 30 -39.37 -8.85 19.79
C VAL A 30 -39.37 -7.90 20.98
N SER A 31 -38.87 -6.67 20.83
CA SER A 31 -38.76 -5.71 21.92
C SER A 31 -40.07 -5.00 22.22
N THR A 32 -40.37 -4.81 23.49
CA THR A 32 -41.41 -3.89 23.98
C THR A 32 -40.72 -2.66 24.55
N GLU A 33 -41.14 -1.45 24.14
CA GLU A 33 -40.55 -0.19 24.62
C GLU A 33 -39.02 -0.09 24.42
N LEU A 34 -38.49 -0.63 23.32
CA LEU A 34 -37.05 -0.70 23.04
C LEU A 34 -36.25 -1.51 24.08
N SER A 35 -36.93 -2.36 24.85
CA SER A 35 -36.36 -3.32 25.77
C SER A 35 -36.54 -4.75 25.23
N PRO A 36 -35.47 -5.42 24.78
CA PRO A 36 -35.56 -6.78 24.28
C PRO A 36 -35.74 -7.77 25.44
N PRO A 37 -36.48 -8.88 25.24
CA PRO A 37 -36.73 -9.85 26.29
C PRO A 37 -35.43 -10.55 26.73
N GLN A 38 -35.43 -11.06 27.97
CA GLN A 38 -34.28 -11.74 28.52
C GLN A 38 -33.84 -12.91 27.63
N GLY A 39 -32.56 -12.94 27.26
CA GLY A 39 -31.99 -13.99 26.42
C GLY A 39 -32.06 -13.73 24.91
N ALA A 40 -32.81 -12.74 24.42
CA ALA A 40 -32.85 -12.40 22.98
C ALA A 40 -31.45 -12.06 22.43
N ILE A 41 -30.68 -11.26 23.17
CA ILE A 41 -29.29 -10.91 22.83
C ILE A 41 -28.41 -12.17 22.75
N LYS A 42 -28.58 -13.11 23.68
CA LYS A 42 -27.82 -14.36 23.72
C LYS A 42 -28.21 -15.29 22.56
N ALA A 43 -29.48 -15.30 22.18
CA ALA A 43 -29.97 -16.02 21.00
C ALA A 43 -29.33 -15.47 19.71
N CYS A 44 -29.29 -14.14 19.53
CA CYS A 44 -28.59 -13.51 18.41
C CYS A 44 -27.09 -13.84 18.41
N ALA A 45 -26.43 -13.77 19.58
CA ALA A 45 -25.01 -14.08 19.70
C ALA A 45 -24.68 -15.53 19.29
N THR A 46 -25.58 -16.45 19.61
CA THR A 46 -25.49 -17.87 19.22
C THR A 46 -25.71 -18.04 17.70
N LYS A 47 -26.67 -17.31 17.12
CA LYS A 47 -26.98 -17.35 15.68
C LYS A 47 -25.83 -16.85 14.79
N TYR A 48 -25.18 -15.74 15.18
CA TYR A 48 -24.13 -15.08 14.38
C TYR A 48 -22.69 -15.29 14.91
N PRO A 49 -22.40 -16.47 15.48
CA PRO A 49 -21.26 -16.78 16.40
C PRO A 49 -20.40 -15.58 16.85
N CYS A 50 -21.02 -14.60 17.49
CA CYS A 50 -20.37 -13.36 17.92
C CYS A 50 -20.48 -13.19 19.45
N GLY A 51 -19.94 -12.10 19.99
CA GLY A 51 -20.05 -11.85 21.43
C GLY A 51 -21.36 -11.19 21.83
N ASP A 52 -21.94 -11.60 22.96
CA ASP A 52 -23.12 -10.98 23.56
C ASP A 52 -22.92 -9.47 23.75
N ALA A 53 -21.71 -9.05 24.14
CA ALA A 53 -21.32 -7.65 24.26
C ALA A 53 -21.35 -6.90 22.92
N GLN A 54 -21.09 -7.57 21.79
CA GLN A 54 -21.15 -6.97 20.47
C GLN A 54 -22.60 -6.68 20.05
N ILE A 55 -23.49 -7.65 20.24
CA ILE A 55 -24.94 -7.49 20.01
C ILE A 55 -25.51 -6.43 20.94
N SER A 56 -25.13 -6.45 22.22
CA SER A 56 -25.55 -5.45 23.20
C SER A 56 -25.13 -4.04 22.77
N ARG A 57 -23.87 -3.82 22.40
CA ARG A 57 -23.38 -2.51 21.93
C ARG A 57 -24.09 -2.04 20.66
N LEU A 58 -24.37 -2.97 19.74
CA LEU A 58 -25.14 -2.67 18.54
C LEU A 58 -26.55 -2.18 18.91
N TRP A 59 -27.24 -2.91 19.78
CA TRP A 59 -28.58 -2.55 20.25
C TRP A 59 -28.63 -1.17 20.91
N HIS A 60 -27.75 -0.90 21.88
CA HIS A 60 -27.73 0.40 22.58
C HIS A 60 -27.45 1.56 21.63
N ARG A 61 -26.59 1.34 20.61
CA ARG A 61 -26.33 2.35 19.58
C ARG A 61 -27.59 2.62 18.75
N SER A 62 -28.29 1.58 18.34
CA SER A 62 -29.53 1.69 17.57
C SER A 62 -30.63 2.38 18.37
N VAL A 63 -30.83 2.01 19.64
CA VAL A 63 -31.79 2.66 20.55
C VAL A 63 -31.49 4.15 20.69
N LYS A 64 -30.21 4.51 20.87
CA LYS A 64 -29.80 5.93 20.95
C LYS A 64 -30.11 6.69 19.66
N ALA A 65 -29.91 6.07 18.49
CA ALA A 65 -30.25 6.69 17.21
C ALA A 65 -31.77 6.89 17.06
N ILE A 66 -32.57 5.88 17.42
CA ILE A 66 -34.04 5.94 17.42
C ILE A 66 -34.55 7.04 18.33
N GLN A 67 -34.04 7.11 19.58
CA GLN A 67 -34.41 8.15 20.55
C GLN A 67 -34.04 9.57 20.08
N ALA A 68 -32.97 9.69 19.31
CA ALA A 68 -32.55 10.96 18.71
C ALA A 68 -33.28 11.30 17.40
N GLY A 69 -34.16 10.42 16.89
CA GLY A 69 -34.79 10.56 15.57
C GLY A 69 -33.80 10.46 14.40
N ALA A 70 -32.60 9.91 14.63
CA ALA A 70 -31.55 9.78 13.64
C ALA A 70 -31.62 8.41 12.92
N PRO A 71 -31.16 8.34 11.65
CA PRO A 71 -31.08 7.06 10.95
C PRO A 71 -30.11 6.10 11.66
N ILE A 72 -30.48 4.81 11.70
CA ILE A 72 -29.66 3.78 12.33
C ILE A 72 -28.43 3.51 11.45
N ASP A 73 -27.24 3.61 12.06
CA ASP A 73 -25.97 3.28 11.41
C ASP A 73 -25.67 1.78 11.52
N TYR A 74 -25.70 1.10 10.37
CA TYR A 74 -25.36 -0.33 10.24
C TYR A 74 -23.87 -0.56 9.99
N GLU A 75 -23.06 0.49 9.85
CA GLU A 75 -21.65 0.36 9.55
C GLU A 75 -20.81 0.03 10.79
N SER A 76 -19.63 -0.52 10.52
CA SER A 76 -18.71 -0.81 11.62
C SER A 76 -18.13 0.50 12.15
N GLY A 77 -18.05 0.64 13.48
CA GLY A 77 -17.32 1.76 14.10
C GLY A 77 -15.81 1.72 13.83
N ARG A 78 -15.29 0.60 13.31
CA ARG A 78 -13.90 0.45 12.88
C ARG A 78 -13.78 0.99 11.46
N LYS A 79 -13.67 2.32 11.33
CA LYS A 79 -13.48 2.96 10.02
C LYS A 79 -12.08 2.70 9.48
N GLY A 80 -11.99 2.09 8.29
CA GLY A 80 -10.82 2.09 7.40
C GLY A 80 -9.47 1.73 8.03
N ARG A 81 -8.42 2.50 7.66
CA ARG A 81 -7.01 2.36 8.07
C ARG A 81 -6.81 2.67 9.56
N SER A 82 -7.35 1.81 10.40
CA SER A 82 -7.12 1.74 11.84
C SER A 82 -5.89 0.86 12.08
N GLY A 83 -4.76 1.50 12.33
CA GLY A 83 -3.46 0.83 12.43
C GLY A 83 -2.33 1.83 12.25
N ARG A 84 -1.10 1.29 12.22
CA ARG A 84 0.11 2.10 12.00
C ARG A 84 -0.03 2.89 10.70
N LYS A 85 0.09 4.21 10.78
CA LYS A 85 0.08 5.07 9.59
C LYS A 85 1.32 4.78 8.75
N SER A 86 1.16 4.81 7.43
CA SER A 86 2.27 4.62 6.50
C SER A 86 3.30 5.71 6.74
N ARG A 87 4.59 5.32 6.75
CA ARG A 87 5.71 6.27 6.76
C ARG A 87 5.84 7.02 5.43
N LEU A 88 5.22 6.51 4.37
CA LEU A 88 5.19 7.11 3.05
C LEU A 88 4.09 8.16 2.97
N THR A 89 4.27 9.28 3.66
CA THR A 89 3.43 10.48 3.46
C THR A 89 3.65 11.05 2.05
N LEU A 90 2.73 11.88 1.56
CA LEU A 90 2.86 12.50 0.24
C LEU A 90 4.16 13.29 0.11
N GLU A 91 4.44 14.16 1.08
CA GLU A 91 5.68 14.94 1.16
C GLU A 91 6.93 14.06 1.13
N PHE A 92 6.95 12.99 1.94
CA PHE A 92 8.08 12.08 1.97
C PHE A 92 8.27 11.37 0.62
N ARG A 93 7.20 11.08 -0.12
CA ARG A 93 7.29 10.47 -1.45
C ARG A 93 7.89 11.44 -2.48
N VAL A 94 7.58 12.73 -2.37
CA VAL A 94 8.14 13.77 -3.25
C VAL A 94 9.64 13.93 -2.97
N GLN A 95 10.00 14.14 -1.70
CA GLN A 95 11.40 14.25 -1.27
C GLN A 95 12.22 13.00 -1.64
N LEU A 96 11.63 11.81 -1.45
CA LEU A 96 12.28 10.56 -1.83
C LEU A 96 12.47 10.45 -3.35
N ASN A 97 11.52 10.94 -4.14
CA ASN A 97 11.66 10.93 -5.60
C ASN A 97 12.79 11.86 -6.07
N GLU A 98 12.82 13.08 -5.54
CA GLU A 98 13.88 14.05 -5.81
C GLU A 98 15.25 13.52 -5.41
N ALA A 99 15.36 12.92 -4.22
CA ALA A 99 16.60 12.30 -3.76
C ALA A 99 17.05 11.17 -4.70
N ILE A 100 16.13 10.28 -5.12
CA ILE A 100 16.44 9.21 -6.08
C ILE A 100 16.90 9.78 -7.42
N GLU A 101 16.32 10.90 -7.87
CA GLU A 101 16.68 11.56 -9.13
C GLU A 101 18.06 12.23 -9.14
N LEU A 102 18.67 12.44 -7.96
CA LEU A 102 20.04 12.97 -7.84
C LEU A 102 21.13 11.88 -7.92
N PHE A 103 20.83 10.63 -7.57
CA PHE A 103 21.83 9.55 -7.55
C PHE A 103 22.21 9.05 -8.96
N PRO A 104 23.44 8.58 -9.22
CA PRO A 104 23.78 7.97 -10.51
C PRO A 104 22.85 6.81 -10.89
N LEU A 105 22.60 6.60 -12.18
CA LEU A 105 21.69 5.54 -12.66
C LEU A 105 22.16 4.14 -12.25
N GLU A 106 23.46 3.96 -12.09
CA GLU A 106 24.12 2.72 -11.69
C GLU A 106 23.66 2.27 -10.30
N ASP A 107 23.54 3.21 -9.36
CA ASP A 107 23.16 2.94 -7.97
C ASP A 107 21.65 2.78 -7.79
N ARG A 108 20.84 3.21 -8.76
CA ARG A 108 19.37 3.04 -8.78
C ARG A 108 18.93 1.63 -9.19
N THR A 109 19.85 0.75 -9.56
CA THR A 109 19.55 -0.59 -10.08
C THR A 109 19.20 -1.61 -9.00
N ASP A 110 19.86 -1.54 -7.84
CA ASP A 110 19.59 -2.41 -6.70
C ASP A 110 18.98 -1.60 -5.56
N ILE A 111 17.77 -2.00 -5.14
CA ILE A 111 17.05 -1.43 -4.01
C ILE A 111 17.91 -1.48 -2.74
N ARG A 112 18.76 -2.50 -2.56
CA ARG A 112 19.65 -2.57 -1.39
C ARG A 112 20.70 -1.46 -1.42
N THR A 113 21.40 -1.29 -2.54
CA THR A 113 22.42 -0.27 -2.71
C THR A 113 21.82 1.13 -2.59
N LEU A 114 20.70 1.38 -3.28
CA LEU A 114 19.99 2.65 -3.22
C LEU A 114 19.52 2.97 -1.79
N ALA A 115 19.01 1.99 -1.06
CA ALA A 115 18.60 2.16 0.33
C ALA A 115 19.77 2.52 1.25
N SER A 116 20.92 1.86 1.09
CA SER A 116 22.14 2.17 1.84
C SER A 116 22.65 3.58 1.53
N SER A 117 22.67 3.97 0.26
CA SER A 117 23.12 5.31 -0.16
C SER A 117 22.18 6.43 0.31
N LEU A 118 20.88 6.17 0.38
CA LEU A 118 19.89 7.11 0.92
C LEU A 118 19.79 7.11 2.45
N GLY A 119 20.40 6.14 3.13
CA GLY A 119 20.27 5.98 4.58
C GLY A 119 18.85 5.58 5.03
N ILE A 120 18.06 4.95 4.15
CA ILE A 120 16.67 4.57 4.42
C ILE A 120 16.57 3.05 4.53
N ALA A 121 15.66 2.55 5.36
CA ALA A 121 15.38 1.12 5.44
C ALA A 121 14.92 0.57 4.07
N LYS A 122 15.53 -0.54 3.63
CA LYS A 122 15.16 -1.25 2.39
C LYS A 122 13.66 -1.50 2.26
N SER A 123 12.98 -1.85 3.36
CA SER A 123 11.53 -2.09 3.38
C SER A 123 10.73 -0.86 2.97
N THR A 124 11.15 0.34 3.40
CA THR A 124 10.48 1.61 3.04
C THR A 124 10.61 1.89 1.55
N LEU A 125 11.80 1.64 0.99
CA LEU A 125 12.04 1.80 -0.44
C LEU A 125 11.19 0.79 -1.25
N HIS A 126 11.12 -0.46 -0.78
CA HIS A 126 10.28 -1.49 -1.38
C HIS A 126 8.80 -1.10 -1.36
N ASP A 127 8.28 -0.66 -0.22
CA ASP A 127 6.90 -0.17 -0.08
C ASP A 127 6.61 1.03 -1.01
N TYR A 128 7.59 1.92 -1.18
CA TYR A 128 7.51 3.06 -2.10
C TYR A 128 7.39 2.59 -3.56
N TYR A 129 8.28 1.71 -4.01
CA TYR A 129 8.24 1.17 -5.37
C TYR A 129 6.95 0.37 -5.62
N GLN A 130 6.52 -0.43 -4.65
CA GLN A 130 5.26 -1.16 -4.70
C GLN A 130 4.05 -0.22 -4.85
N ALA A 131 4.06 0.91 -4.14
CA ALA A 131 3.00 1.92 -4.22
C ALA A 131 3.09 2.83 -5.46
N LYS A 132 4.24 2.89 -6.15
CA LYS A 132 4.45 3.74 -7.32
C LYS A 132 4.27 2.98 -8.65
N PHE A 133 4.70 1.72 -8.71
CA PHE A 133 4.78 0.93 -9.94
C PHE A 133 3.99 -0.39 -9.89
N GLY A 134 3.45 -0.77 -8.72
CA GLY A 134 2.75 -2.05 -8.53
C GLY A 134 3.68 -3.27 -8.51
N SER A 135 3.12 -4.45 -8.20
CA SER A 135 3.91 -5.68 -7.93
C SER A 135 4.74 -6.17 -9.12
N VAL A 136 4.35 -5.84 -10.35
CA VAL A 136 4.89 -6.44 -11.58
C VAL A 136 6.16 -5.72 -12.04
N GLU A 137 6.28 -4.41 -11.78
CA GLU A 137 7.38 -3.60 -12.29
C GLU A 137 8.62 -3.56 -11.38
N ILE A 138 8.53 -3.97 -10.11
CA ILE A 138 9.73 -4.08 -9.25
C ILE A 138 10.72 -5.11 -9.84
N THR A 139 10.20 -6.19 -10.41
CA THR A 139 10.99 -7.18 -11.16
C THR A 139 11.57 -6.59 -12.45
N VAL A 140 10.89 -5.59 -13.04
CA VAL A 140 11.26 -4.95 -14.30
C VAL A 140 12.30 -3.84 -14.14
N ILE A 141 12.46 -3.22 -12.97
CA ILE A 141 13.63 -2.35 -12.69
C ILE A 141 14.93 -3.13 -12.94
N ARG A 142 14.93 -4.42 -12.62
CA ARG A 142 16.02 -5.37 -12.90
C ARG A 142 16.28 -5.58 -14.40
N SER A 143 15.28 -5.44 -15.27
CA SER A 143 15.39 -5.72 -16.71
C SER A 143 15.40 -4.48 -17.62
N ARG A 144 14.80 -3.35 -17.22
CA ARG A 144 14.74 -2.12 -18.04
C ARG A 144 16.01 -1.27 -17.96
N VAL A 145 16.71 -1.26 -16.82
CA VAL A 145 18.00 -0.58 -16.72
C VAL A 145 19.09 -1.32 -17.52
N LEU A 146 18.99 -2.65 -17.64
CA LEU A 146 19.83 -3.43 -18.56
C LEU A 146 19.60 -3.04 -20.04
N GLN A 147 18.36 -2.69 -20.42
CA GLN A 147 18.04 -2.26 -21.79
C GLN A 147 18.59 -0.84 -22.11
N HIS A 148 18.50 0.11 -21.17
CA HIS A 148 19.03 1.48 -21.39
C HIS A 148 20.57 1.51 -21.47
N ARG A 149 21.26 0.58 -20.78
CA ARG A 149 22.72 0.41 -20.82
C ARG A 149 23.21 -0.06 -22.20
N LEU A 150 22.42 -0.85 -22.92
CA LEU A 150 22.77 -1.33 -24.28
C LEU A 150 22.58 -0.24 -25.36
N VAL A 151 21.62 0.66 -25.18
CA VAL A 151 21.28 1.69 -26.17
C VAL A 151 22.17 2.94 -26.05
N THR A 152 22.53 3.34 -24.83
CA THR A 152 23.32 4.57 -24.62
C THR A 152 24.84 4.38 -24.79
N GLY A 153 25.37 3.17 -24.51
CA GLY A 153 26.78 2.85 -24.71
C GLY A 153 27.21 2.80 -26.19
N ARG A 154 26.39 2.18 -27.07
CA ARG A 154 26.70 2.07 -28.51
C ARG A 154 26.70 3.42 -29.22
N ARG A 155 25.80 4.34 -28.85
CA ARG A 155 25.69 5.66 -29.48
C ARG A 155 26.85 6.58 -29.13
N ARG A 156 27.35 6.54 -27.88
CA ARG A 156 28.52 7.33 -27.44
C ARG A 156 29.81 6.87 -28.12
N VAL A 157 30.04 5.56 -28.23
CA VAL A 157 31.23 5.02 -28.91
C VAL A 157 31.17 5.25 -30.42
N ALA A 158 29.99 5.12 -31.04
CA ALA A 158 29.82 5.44 -32.46
C ALA A 158 30.04 6.93 -32.76
N ALA A 159 29.52 7.82 -31.91
CA ALA A 159 29.73 9.26 -32.03
C ALA A 159 31.19 9.66 -31.82
N LEU A 160 31.89 9.08 -30.83
CA LEU A 160 33.33 9.32 -30.63
C LEU A 160 34.14 8.88 -31.84
N ARG A 161 33.85 7.69 -32.41
CA ARG A 161 34.55 7.16 -33.59
C ARG A 161 34.36 8.05 -34.81
N LEU A 162 33.13 8.51 -35.07
CA LEU A 162 32.83 9.46 -36.15
C LEU A 162 33.54 10.80 -35.95
N ALA A 163 33.55 11.34 -34.73
CA ALA A 163 34.24 12.59 -34.42
C ALA A 163 35.76 12.47 -34.62
N THR A 164 36.39 11.38 -34.15
CA THR A 164 37.83 11.15 -34.41
C THR A 164 38.15 10.95 -35.89
N ALA A 165 37.26 10.31 -36.66
CA ALA A 165 37.46 10.12 -38.09
C ALA A 165 37.36 11.44 -38.87
N LEU A 166 36.42 12.32 -38.51
CA LEU A 166 36.27 13.65 -39.11
C LEU A 166 37.46 14.57 -38.79
N ILE A 167 37.93 14.56 -37.54
CA ILE A 167 39.12 15.32 -37.13
C ILE A 167 40.36 14.82 -37.88
N GLY A 168 40.52 13.50 -38.02
CA GLY A 168 41.61 12.91 -38.81
C GLY A 168 41.55 13.32 -40.28
N LEU A 169 40.35 13.31 -40.89
CA LEU A 169 40.16 13.72 -42.29
C LEU A 169 40.48 15.22 -42.50
N LEU A 170 40.06 16.09 -41.58
CA LEU A 170 40.36 17.52 -41.61
C LEU A 170 41.86 17.82 -41.46
N LEU A 171 42.57 17.07 -40.60
CA LEU A 171 44.01 17.22 -40.45
C LEU A 171 44.76 16.75 -41.70
N ILE A 172 44.34 15.66 -42.34
CA ILE A 172 44.93 15.18 -43.60
C ILE A 172 44.69 16.21 -44.72
N PHE A 173 43.46 16.74 -44.84
CA PHE A 173 43.16 17.76 -45.84
C PHE A 173 43.94 19.06 -45.61
N GLY A 174 44.11 19.48 -44.36
CA GLY A 174 44.90 20.66 -44.00
C GLY A 174 46.38 20.50 -44.36
N VAL A 175 46.98 19.33 -44.09
CA VAL A 175 48.39 19.04 -44.42
C VAL A 175 48.60 18.97 -45.94
N VAL A 176 47.67 18.41 -46.70
CA VAL A 176 47.75 18.34 -48.18
C VAL A 176 47.60 19.72 -48.81
N LEU A 177 46.73 20.58 -48.26
CA LEU A 177 46.55 21.95 -48.75
C LEU A 177 47.79 22.84 -48.49
N SER A 178 48.50 22.60 -47.39
CA SER A 178 49.76 23.30 -47.07
C SER A 178 50.97 22.83 -47.89
N PHE A 179 50.87 21.70 -48.60
CA PHE A 179 51.97 21.18 -49.45
C PHE A 179 51.81 21.57 -50.93
N PHE A 180 50.67 22.17 -51.30
CA PHE A 180 50.32 22.53 -52.69
C PHE A 180 50.22 24.06 -52.92
N MET A 181 50.55 24.88 -51.92
CA MET A 181 50.81 26.32 -52.03
C MET A 181 52.29 26.60 -51.86
#